data_AF-A0AB37XNJ4-F1
#
_entry.id   AF-A0AB37XNJ4-F1
#
_cell.length_a   1.000
_cell.length_b   1.000
_cell.length_c   1.000
_cell.angle_alpha   90.00
_cell.angle_beta   90.00
_cell.angle_gamma   90.00
#
_symmetry.space_group_name_H-M   'P 1'
#
loop_
_entity.id
_entity.type
_entity.pdbx_description
1 polymer ?
#
loop_
_entity_poly.entity_id
_entity_poly.type
_entity_poly.pdbx_seq_one_letter_code
_entity_poly.pdbx_strand_id
1 'polypeptide(L)'
;MRNQATTLFNKRLHALRKEKNYYNKFIFNGHFMVFLLILLGAFIFGYGEWLKHIPTNINFSLIAAVIVALTSIFPMRPLLKEADKIFLLPFEKHMSQFMRHAILYSYFARILIQLIIVIVMFPLFYNINQHNVAFYICFGVSALIFPYVGLRLRWQWYQSGLKTWQVNLISFITFALTYYLLLAPKWYIAFVMVALPVLIEFLVKKYKPGFLYPWEKMIAIEHRHHMNYYKFVNMFTDVKHLKESAVRRSYLDILLPVPKGSKFNSNAMYLFLFIRSFIR
;
A
#
# COMPACT_ATOMS: atom_id res chain seq x y z
N MET A 1 31.70 -7.07 10.90
CA MET A 1 30.77 -5.92 10.98
C MET A 1 29.46 -6.08 10.18
N ARG A 2 29.38 -6.93 9.14
CA ARG A 2 28.19 -7.16 8.28
C ARG A 2 26.88 -7.55 9.02
N ASN A 3 26.99 -7.97 10.28
CA ASN A 3 25.86 -8.36 11.14
C ASN A 3 25.25 -7.22 11.98
N GLN A 4 25.91 -6.07 12.13
CA GLN A 4 25.39 -5.01 13.03
C GLN A 4 24.13 -4.32 12.48
N ALA A 5 24.06 -4.10 11.16
CA ALA A 5 22.89 -3.53 10.52
C ALA A 5 21.69 -4.49 10.58
N THR A 6 21.91 -5.78 10.38
CA THR A 6 20.85 -6.80 10.46
C THR A 6 20.38 -7.03 11.89
N THR A 7 21.27 -7.04 12.87
CA THR A 7 20.90 -7.14 14.28
C THR A 7 20.07 -5.93 14.72
N LEU A 8 20.43 -4.72 14.30
CA LEU A 8 19.65 -3.51 14.55
C LEU A 8 18.26 -3.59 13.93
N PHE A 9 18.15 -4.01 12.66
CA PHE A 9 16.87 -4.20 11.99
C PHE A 9 15.98 -5.19 12.74
N ASN A 10 16.52 -6.36 13.09
CA ASN A 10 15.79 -7.40 13.80
C ASN A 10 15.33 -6.91 15.18
N LYS A 11 16.19 -6.20 15.93
CA LYS A 11 15.82 -5.59 17.23
C LYS A 11 14.61 -4.66 17.09
N ARG A 12 14.58 -3.82 16.05
CA ARG A 12 13.46 -2.90 15.79
C ARG A 12 12.20 -3.63 15.34
N LEU A 13 12.35 -4.67 14.50
CA LEU A 13 11.23 -5.50 14.08
C LEU A 13 10.59 -6.24 15.26
N HIS A 14 11.39 -6.75 16.20
CA HIS A 14 10.90 -7.37 17.43
C HIS A 14 10.14 -6.38 18.30
N ALA A 15 10.66 -5.16 18.48
CA ALA A 15 9.97 -4.10 19.21
C ALA A 15 8.61 -3.78 18.58
N LEU A 16 8.58 -3.59 17.25
CA LEU A 16 7.35 -3.34 16.51
C LEU A 16 6.33 -4.48 16.63
N ARG A 17 6.78 -5.74 16.56
CA ARG A 17 5.90 -6.90 16.74
C ARG A 17 5.32 -6.96 18.15
N LYS A 18 6.13 -6.69 19.17
CA LYS A 18 5.69 -6.65 20.58
C LYS A 18 4.59 -5.60 20.77
N GLU A 19 4.80 -4.41 20.23
CA GLU A 19 3.82 -3.32 20.24
C GLU A 19 2.53 -3.71 19.50
N LYS A 20 2.63 -4.27 18.29
CA LYS A 20 1.46 -4.74 17.54
C LYS A 20 0.67 -5.81 18.29
N ASN A 21 1.36 -6.77 18.89
CA ASN A 21 0.72 -7.84 19.66
C ASN A 21 0.03 -7.32 20.92
N TYR A 22 0.57 -6.28 21.55
CA TYR A 22 -0.08 -5.61 22.67
C TYR A 22 -1.42 -5.01 22.24
N TYR A 23 -1.44 -4.23 21.15
CA TYR A 23 -2.67 -3.57 20.69
C TYR A 23 -3.68 -4.50 20.01
N ASN A 24 -3.22 -5.56 19.34
CA ASN A 24 -4.09 -6.53 18.68
C ASN A 24 -5.09 -7.18 19.64
N LYS A 25 -4.75 -7.33 20.93
CA LYS A 25 -5.65 -7.89 21.95
C LYS A 25 -6.90 -7.04 22.15
N PHE A 26 -6.79 -5.73 21.97
CA PHE A 26 -7.93 -4.83 22.12
C PHE A 26 -8.77 -4.74 20.86
N ILE A 27 -8.13 -4.84 19.69
CA ILE A 27 -8.82 -4.86 18.39
C ILE A 27 -9.63 -6.15 18.24
N PHE A 28 -9.01 -7.31 18.47
CA PHE A 28 -9.64 -8.62 18.37
C PHE A 28 -10.25 -9.06 19.70
N ASN A 29 -11.15 -8.23 20.24
CA ASN A 29 -11.96 -8.59 21.40
C ASN A 29 -13.06 -9.61 21.01
N GLY A 30 -13.73 -10.19 22.00
CA GLY A 30 -14.74 -11.24 21.78
C GLY A 30 -15.90 -10.79 20.87
N HIS A 31 -16.44 -9.59 21.08
CA HIS A 31 -17.55 -9.06 20.28
C HIS A 31 -17.16 -8.80 18.82
N PHE A 32 -15.99 -8.21 18.59
CA PHE A 32 -15.49 -7.93 17.24
C PHE A 32 -15.21 -9.23 16.46
N MET A 33 -14.72 -10.28 17.15
CA MET A 33 -14.47 -11.58 16.52
C MET A 33 -15.76 -12.24 16.03
N VAL A 34 -16.83 -12.17 16.82
CA VAL A 34 -18.17 -12.66 16.42
C VAL A 34 -18.70 -11.86 15.22
N PHE A 35 -18.58 -10.53 15.26
CA PHE A 35 -18.96 -9.67 14.13
C PHE A 35 -18.20 -10.05 12.84
N LEU A 36 -16.89 -10.27 12.91
CA LEU A 36 -16.07 -10.68 11.76
C LEU A 36 -16.53 -12.03 11.19
N LEU A 37 -16.88 -12.98 12.07
CA LEU A 37 -17.38 -14.30 11.66
C LEU A 37 -18.69 -14.18 10.88
N ILE A 38 -19.64 -13.39 11.38
CA ILE A 38 -20.93 -13.15 10.71
C ILE A 38 -20.70 -12.46 9.36
N LEU A 39 -19.84 -11.42 9.32
CA LEU A 39 -19.50 -10.69 8.10
C LEU A 39 -18.87 -11.61 7.04
N LEU A 40 -17.94 -12.49 7.46
CA LEU A 40 -17.28 -13.44 6.58
C LEU A 40 -18.27 -14.48 6.05
N GLY A 41 -19.19 -14.97 6.89
CA GLY A 41 -20.27 -15.87 6.47
C GLY A 41 -21.20 -15.22 5.44
N ALA A 42 -21.62 -13.98 5.69
CA ALA A 42 -22.43 -13.20 4.75
C ALA A 42 -21.69 -12.95 3.42
N PHE A 43 -20.39 -12.64 3.49
CA PHE A 43 -19.55 -12.46 2.30
C PHE A 43 -19.46 -13.74 1.47
N ILE A 44 -19.16 -14.89 2.07
CA ILE A 44 -19.06 -16.17 1.35
C ILE A 44 -20.39 -16.53 0.69
N PHE A 45 -21.50 -16.42 1.42
CA PHE A 45 -22.83 -16.72 0.90
C PHE A 45 -23.22 -15.76 -0.25
N GLY A 46 -23.09 -14.45 -0.03
CA GLY A 46 -23.43 -13.44 -1.03
C GLY A 46 -22.55 -13.50 -2.28
N TYR A 47 -21.26 -13.75 -2.10
CA TYR A 47 -20.33 -13.95 -3.22
C TYR A 47 -20.67 -15.21 -4.01
N GLY A 48 -20.99 -16.32 -3.33
CA GLY A 48 -21.41 -17.57 -3.96
C GLY A 48 -22.68 -17.45 -4.79
N GLU A 49 -23.71 -16.76 -4.28
CA GLU A 49 -24.94 -16.49 -5.03
C GLU A 49 -24.71 -15.58 -6.24
N TRP A 50 -23.86 -14.57 -6.08
CA TRP A 50 -23.51 -13.67 -7.18
C TRP A 50 -22.76 -14.37 -8.32
N LEU A 51 -21.88 -15.33 -8.01
CA LEU A 51 -21.16 -16.13 -9.00
C LEU A 51 -22.09 -16.99 -9.88
N LYS A 52 -23.32 -17.27 -9.46
CA LYS A 52 -24.32 -17.97 -10.28
C LYS A 52 -24.94 -17.07 -11.36
N HIS A 53 -24.92 -15.75 -11.15
CA HIS A 53 -25.61 -14.77 -12.00
C HIS A 53 -24.64 -13.68 -12.47
N ILE A 54 -23.51 -14.10 -13.07
CA ILE A 54 -22.47 -13.17 -13.52
C ILE A 54 -22.98 -12.37 -14.73
N PRO A 55 -23.07 -11.04 -14.65
CA PRO A 55 -23.52 -10.22 -15.77
C PRO A 55 -22.45 -10.20 -16.87
N THR A 56 -22.84 -10.48 -18.11
CA THR A 56 -21.91 -10.57 -19.25
C THR A 56 -21.46 -9.21 -19.79
N ASN A 57 -22.17 -8.13 -19.47
CA ASN A 57 -21.89 -6.79 -20.01
C ASN A 57 -20.74 -6.06 -19.28
N ILE A 58 -20.20 -6.63 -18.19
CA ILE A 58 -19.18 -5.98 -17.37
C ILE A 58 -17.80 -6.58 -17.65
N ASN A 59 -16.81 -5.71 -17.90
CA ASN A 59 -15.42 -6.14 -18.08
C ASN A 59 -14.74 -6.39 -16.72
N PHE A 60 -14.96 -7.57 -16.16
CA PHE A 60 -14.34 -7.99 -14.90
C PHE A 60 -12.81 -8.07 -14.97
N SER A 61 -12.24 -8.39 -16.13
CA SER A 61 -10.79 -8.41 -16.33
C SER A 61 -10.16 -7.03 -16.06
N LEU A 62 -10.81 -5.95 -16.49
CA LEU A 62 -10.37 -4.58 -16.22
C LEU A 62 -10.47 -4.24 -14.73
N ILE A 63 -11.59 -4.55 -14.10
CA ILE A 63 -11.82 -4.26 -12.68
C ILE A 63 -10.79 -4.99 -11.82
N ALA A 64 -10.59 -6.30 -12.06
CA ALA A 64 -9.60 -7.10 -11.36
C ALA A 64 -8.18 -6.56 -11.59
N ALA A 65 -7.83 -6.22 -12.82
CA ALA A 65 -6.52 -5.66 -13.14
C ALA A 65 -6.22 -4.36 -12.39
N VAL A 66 -7.19 -3.45 -12.32
CA VAL A 66 -7.07 -2.20 -11.57
C VAL A 66 -6.93 -2.46 -10.07
N ILE A 67 -7.78 -3.32 -9.49
CA ILE A 67 -7.73 -3.65 -8.06
C ILE A 67 -6.36 -4.24 -7.70
N VAL A 68 -5.92 -5.26 -8.45
CA VAL A 68 -4.65 -5.95 -8.18
C VAL A 68 -3.44 -5.06 -8.43
N ALA A 69 -3.51 -4.15 -9.41
CA ALA A 69 -2.47 -3.13 -9.61
C ALA A 69 -2.39 -2.14 -8.44
N LEU A 70 -3.52 -1.65 -7.93
CA LEU A 70 -3.55 -0.77 -6.77
C LEU A 70 -2.98 -1.46 -5.52
N THR A 71 -3.33 -2.71 -5.26
CA THR A 71 -2.84 -3.45 -4.10
C THR A 71 -1.37 -3.84 -4.21
N SER A 72 -0.86 -4.01 -5.44
CA SER A 72 0.57 -4.25 -5.71
C SER A 72 1.45 -3.03 -5.35
N ILE A 73 0.86 -1.85 -5.20
CA ILE A 73 1.57 -0.58 -5.04
C ILE A 73 1.43 -0.07 -3.61
N PHE A 74 2.46 -0.25 -2.79
CA PHE A 74 2.41 0.12 -1.37
C PHE A 74 3.75 0.64 -0.84
N PRO A 75 3.71 1.59 0.12
CA PRO A 75 4.92 2.19 0.69
C PRO A 75 5.76 1.16 1.44
N MET A 76 7.07 1.36 1.38
CA MET A 76 8.05 0.57 2.10
C MET A 76 8.05 0.91 3.58
N ARG A 77 8.38 -0.05 4.44
CA ARG A 77 8.51 0.12 5.88
C ARG A 77 9.99 0.04 6.33
N PRO A 78 10.71 1.18 6.37
CA PRO A 78 12.15 1.19 6.59
C PRO A 78 12.55 0.96 8.06
N LEU A 79 11.67 1.14 9.05
CA LEU A 79 12.01 1.02 10.48
C LEU A 79 13.12 1.97 10.95
N LEU A 80 13.26 3.14 10.31
CA LEU A 80 14.20 4.19 10.72
C LEU A 80 13.56 5.16 11.72
N LYS A 81 14.40 5.76 12.55
CA LYS A 81 14.04 6.76 13.57
C LYS A 81 14.71 8.10 13.25
N GLU A 82 14.16 9.19 13.79
CA GLU A 82 14.69 10.54 13.57
C GLU A 82 16.17 10.69 13.95
N ALA A 83 16.59 10.06 15.04
CA ALA A 83 17.98 10.06 15.50
C ALA A 83 18.95 9.43 14.47
N ASP A 84 18.47 8.49 13.63
CA ASP A 84 19.32 7.72 12.73
C ASP A 84 20.00 8.58 11.66
N LYS A 85 19.41 9.71 11.28
CA LYS A 85 19.98 10.60 10.27
C LYS A 85 21.37 11.13 10.66
N ILE A 86 21.65 11.23 11.96
CA ILE A 86 22.93 11.72 12.50
C ILE A 86 23.80 10.52 12.90
N PHE A 87 23.25 9.57 13.66
CA PHE A 87 24.04 8.48 14.24
C PHE A 87 24.44 7.38 13.24
N LEU A 88 23.65 7.15 12.19
CA LEU A 88 23.93 6.12 11.20
C LEU A 88 24.58 6.67 9.92
N LEU A 89 24.85 7.98 9.85
CA LEU A 89 25.56 8.60 8.73
C LEU A 89 26.96 7.98 8.52
N PRO A 90 27.79 7.75 9.56
CA PRO A 90 29.08 7.05 9.39
C PRO A 90 28.93 5.60 8.90
N PHE A 91 27.75 5.00 9.06
CA PHE A 91 27.44 3.61 8.72
C PHE A 91 26.70 3.46 7.38
N GLU A 92 26.58 4.52 6.57
CA GLU A 92 25.78 4.53 5.33
C GLU A 92 26.13 3.39 4.36
N LYS A 93 27.42 3.03 4.23
CA LYS A 93 27.87 1.91 3.38
C LYS A 93 27.22 0.56 3.75
N HIS A 94 26.88 0.37 5.02
CA HIS A 94 26.25 -0.86 5.52
C HIS A 94 24.71 -0.80 5.52
N MET A 95 24.12 0.38 5.28
CA MET A 95 22.66 0.57 5.27
C MET A 95 21.97 -0.05 4.05
N SER A 96 22.72 -0.42 3.01
CA SER A 96 22.20 -1.17 1.85
C SER A 96 21.61 -2.53 2.27
N GLN A 97 22.28 -3.24 3.18
CA GLN A 97 21.80 -4.51 3.70
C GLN A 97 20.59 -4.33 4.62
N PHE A 98 20.60 -3.29 5.46
CA PHE A 98 19.44 -2.90 6.27
C PHE A 98 18.21 -2.67 5.40
N MET A 99 18.37 -1.91 4.31
CA MET A 99 17.28 -1.60 3.39
C MET A 99 16.76 -2.84 2.65
N ARG A 100 17.64 -3.79 2.29
CA ARG A 100 17.20 -5.06 1.70
C ARG A 100 16.26 -5.82 2.64
N HIS A 101 16.56 -5.87 3.94
CA HIS A 101 15.70 -6.53 4.92
C HIS A 101 14.38 -5.78 5.09
N ALA A 102 14.42 -4.45 5.08
CA ALA A 102 13.22 -3.64 5.12
C ALA A 102 12.33 -3.86 3.88
N ILE A 103 12.90 -4.01 2.67
CA ILE A 103 12.13 -4.31 1.44
C ILE A 103 11.46 -5.68 1.58
N LEU A 104 12.22 -6.70 1.98
CA LEU A 104 11.70 -8.05 2.17
C LEU A 104 10.59 -8.08 3.22
N TYR A 105 10.79 -7.43 4.37
CA TYR A 105 9.77 -7.32 5.40
C TYR A 105 8.51 -6.63 4.87
N SER A 106 8.66 -5.52 4.14
CA SER A 106 7.53 -4.78 3.56
C SER A 106 6.73 -5.63 2.57
N TYR A 107 7.44 -6.40 1.73
CA TYR A 107 6.84 -7.34 0.79
C TYR A 107 6.04 -8.41 1.53
N PHE A 108 6.65 -9.15 2.47
CA PHE A 108 5.97 -10.21 3.20
C PHE A 108 4.84 -9.71 4.10
N ALA A 109 4.94 -8.48 4.62
CA ALA A 109 3.86 -7.88 5.41
C ALA A 109 2.62 -7.56 4.57
N ARG A 110 2.75 -7.42 3.24
CA ARG A 110 1.66 -7.01 2.34
C ARG A 110 1.19 -8.12 1.41
N ILE A 111 2.04 -9.11 1.10
CA ILE A 111 1.72 -10.19 0.16
C ILE A 111 0.50 -11.02 0.58
N LEU A 112 0.18 -11.09 1.88
CA LEU A 112 -1.00 -11.78 2.37
C LEU A 112 -2.31 -11.19 1.79
N ILE A 113 -2.41 -9.86 1.69
CA ILE A 113 -3.58 -9.21 1.09
C ILE A 113 -3.68 -9.55 -0.40
N GLN A 114 -2.54 -9.59 -1.10
CA GLN A 114 -2.48 -9.95 -2.51
C GLN A 114 -2.92 -11.40 -2.75
N LEU A 115 -2.45 -12.32 -1.91
CA LEU A 115 -2.84 -13.74 -1.96
C LEU A 115 -4.34 -13.91 -1.75
N ILE A 116 -4.91 -13.22 -0.75
CA ILE A 116 -6.36 -13.26 -0.49
C ILE A 116 -7.13 -12.78 -1.73
N ILE A 117 -6.73 -11.67 -2.35
CA ILE A 117 -7.42 -11.13 -3.54
C ILE A 117 -7.36 -12.11 -4.71
N VAL A 118 -6.19 -12.73 -4.96
CA VAL A 118 -6.06 -13.76 -5.99
C VAL A 118 -6.97 -14.96 -5.65
N ILE A 119 -6.95 -15.48 -4.43
CA ILE A 119 -7.82 -16.61 -4.06
C ILE A 119 -9.31 -16.26 -4.25
N VAL A 120 -9.73 -15.07 -3.81
CA VAL A 120 -11.11 -14.61 -3.95
C VAL A 120 -11.51 -14.42 -5.41
N MET A 121 -10.60 -13.98 -6.29
CA MET A 121 -10.91 -13.75 -7.70
C MET A 121 -10.92 -15.04 -8.55
N PHE A 122 -10.35 -16.15 -8.05
CA PHE A 122 -10.23 -17.38 -8.82
C PHE A 122 -11.57 -17.95 -9.32
N PRO A 123 -12.61 -18.13 -8.48
CA PRO A 123 -13.88 -18.71 -8.93
C PRO A 123 -14.57 -17.88 -10.03
N LEU A 124 -14.42 -16.55 -9.99
CA LEU A 124 -14.95 -15.67 -11.02
C LEU A 124 -14.31 -15.93 -12.39
N PHE A 125 -12.98 -15.93 -12.45
CA PHE A 125 -12.28 -16.14 -13.73
C PHE A 125 -12.32 -17.59 -14.22
N TYR A 126 -12.51 -18.55 -13.31
CA TYR A 126 -12.76 -19.94 -13.66
C TYR A 126 -14.04 -20.11 -14.50
N ASN A 127 -15.12 -19.44 -14.09
CA ASN A 127 -16.39 -19.45 -14.82
C ASN A 127 -16.34 -18.63 -16.12
N ILE A 128 -15.67 -17.48 -16.12
CA ILE A 128 -15.58 -16.60 -17.30
C ILE A 128 -14.74 -17.20 -18.42
N ASN A 129 -13.60 -17.84 -18.09
CA ASN A 129 -12.61 -18.30 -19.08
C ASN A 129 -12.80 -19.77 -19.50
N GLN A 130 -14.02 -20.29 -19.46
CA GLN A 130 -14.33 -21.67 -19.85
C GLN A 130 -13.42 -22.70 -19.17
N HIS A 131 -13.13 -22.53 -17.87
CA HIS A 131 -12.33 -23.46 -17.06
C HIS A 131 -10.83 -23.53 -17.45
N ASN A 132 -10.31 -22.60 -18.26
CA ASN A 132 -8.87 -22.53 -18.51
C ASN A 132 -8.12 -21.85 -17.34
N VAL A 133 -7.36 -22.65 -16.59
CA VAL A 133 -6.65 -22.22 -15.38
C VAL A 133 -5.26 -21.64 -15.68
N ALA A 134 -4.67 -21.92 -16.85
CA ALA A 134 -3.28 -21.55 -17.15
C ALA A 134 -3.06 -20.03 -17.08
N PHE A 135 -3.97 -19.25 -17.66
CA PHE A 135 -3.92 -17.78 -17.62
C PHE A 135 -4.04 -17.24 -16.20
N TYR A 136 -4.87 -17.88 -15.39
CA TYR A 136 -5.05 -17.51 -14.00
C TYR A 136 -3.79 -17.78 -13.16
N ILE A 137 -3.09 -18.87 -13.43
CA ILE A 137 -1.80 -19.16 -12.78
C ILE A 137 -0.76 -18.09 -13.16
N CYS A 138 -0.64 -17.74 -14.44
CA CYS A 138 0.27 -16.67 -14.88
C CYS A 138 -0.08 -15.32 -14.24
N PHE A 139 -1.38 -15.00 -14.15
CA PHE A 139 -1.88 -13.84 -13.43
C PHE A 139 -1.51 -13.89 -11.95
N GLY A 140 -1.75 -15.01 -11.26
CA GLY A 140 -1.40 -15.19 -9.85
C GLY A 140 0.10 -15.05 -9.60
N VAL A 141 0.94 -15.68 -10.41
CA VAL A 141 2.41 -15.58 -10.31
C VAL A 141 2.88 -14.14 -10.53
N SER A 142 2.41 -13.46 -11.59
CA SER A 142 2.76 -12.06 -11.83
C SER A 142 2.27 -11.15 -10.69
N ALA A 143 1.08 -11.42 -10.15
CA ALA A 143 0.51 -10.71 -9.01
C ALA A 143 1.35 -10.84 -7.73
N LEU A 144 2.14 -11.90 -7.58
CA LEU A 144 3.08 -12.04 -6.47
C LEU A 144 4.44 -11.40 -6.76
N ILE A 145 4.94 -11.47 -8.00
CA ILE A 145 6.26 -10.95 -8.39
C ILE A 145 6.26 -9.41 -8.50
N PHE A 146 5.26 -8.82 -9.14
CA PHE A 146 5.22 -7.39 -9.43
C PHE A 146 5.25 -6.49 -8.19
N PRO A 147 4.55 -6.80 -7.08
CA PRO A 147 4.71 -6.06 -5.84
C PRO A 147 6.16 -5.95 -5.36
N TYR A 148 6.93 -7.03 -5.46
CA TYR A 148 8.33 -7.03 -5.08
C TYR A 148 9.18 -6.15 -6.02
N VAL A 149 8.97 -6.27 -7.33
CA VAL A 149 9.63 -5.42 -8.34
C VAL A 149 9.29 -3.94 -8.11
N GLY A 150 8.03 -3.62 -7.83
CA GLY A 150 7.56 -2.26 -7.55
C GLY A 150 8.24 -1.64 -6.32
N LEU A 151 8.47 -2.42 -5.26
CA LEU A 151 9.24 -1.95 -4.10
C LEU A 151 10.71 -1.66 -4.44
N ARG A 152 11.35 -2.52 -5.24
CA ARG A 152 12.74 -2.29 -5.69
C ARG A 152 12.85 -1.05 -6.56
N LEU A 153 11.92 -0.87 -7.50
CA LEU A 153 11.84 0.30 -8.37
C LEU A 153 11.64 1.58 -7.54
N ARG A 154 10.73 1.56 -6.56
CA ARG A 154 10.54 2.68 -5.63
C ARG A 154 11.80 3.01 -4.85
N TRP A 155 12.51 2.01 -4.34
CA TRP A 155 13.77 2.22 -3.63
C TRP A 155 14.79 2.96 -4.51
N GLN A 156 14.99 2.51 -5.75
CA GLN A 156 15.88 3.19 -6.72
C GLN A 156 15.45 4.64 -6.99
N TRP A 157 14.14 4.89 -7.07
CA TRP A 157 13.62 6.25 -7.24
C TRP A 157 13.81 7.15 -6.04
N TYR A 158 13.72 6.59 -4.83
CA TYR A 158 13.96 7.33 -3.61
C TYR A 158 15.41 7.80 -3.53
N GLN A 159 16.35 6.93 -3.90
CA GLN A 159 17.76 7.29 -3.98
C GLN A 159 18.05 8.31 -5.09
N SER A 160 17.23 8.34 -6.14
CA SER A 160 17.35 9.29 -7.26
C SER A 160 16.76 10.68 -6.97
N GLY A 161 16.17 10.92 -5.79
CA GLY A 161 15.52 12.19 -5.45
C GLY A 161 14.21 12.47 -6.22
N LEU A 162 13.70 11.51 -6.99
CA LEU A 162 12.53 11.69 -7.83
C LEU A 162 11.21 11.62 -7.03
N LYS A 163 10.14 12.19 -7.60
CA LYS A 163 8.83 12.28 -6.96
C LYS A 163 8.18 10.90 -6.89
N THR A 164 7.64 10.53 -5.72
CA THR A 164 7.04 9.20 -5.48
C THR A 164 5.84 8.92 -6.39
N TRP A 165 5.07 9.94 -6.76
CA TRP A 165 3.89 9.78 -7.61
C TRP A 165 4.25 9.27 -9.02
N GLN A 166 5.41 9.64 -9.57
CA GLN A 166 5.84 9.20 -10.90
C GLN A 166 6.04 7.68 -10.96
N VAL A 167 6.73 7.10 -9.98
CA VAL A 167 6.91 5.64 -9.90
C VAL A 167 5.59 4.94 -9.74
N ASN A 168 4.73 5.47 -8.87
CA ASN A 168 3.45 4.86 -8.61
C ASN A 168 2.59 4.82 -9.86
N LEU A 169 2.60 5.90 -10.65
CA LEU A 169 1.87 5.99 -11.90
C LEU A 169 2.46 5.03 -12.95
N ILE A 170 3.79 5.00 -13.13
CA ILE A 170 4.45 4.09 -14.07
C ILE A 170 4.20 2.62 -13.69
N SER A 171 4.39 2.26 -12.42
CA SER A 171 4.06 0.93 -11.90
C SER A 171 2.58 0.60 -12.05
N PHE A 172 1.68 1.56 -11.80
CA PHE A 172 0.25 1.33 -11.92
C PHE A 172 -0.16 1.01 -13.36
N ILE A 173 0.26 1.83 -14.32
CA ILE A 173 -0.06 1.63 -15.73
C ILE A 173 0.52 0.30 -16.22
N THR A 174 1.80 0.03 -15.92
CA THR A 174 2.47 -1.20 -16.38
C THR A 174 1.85 -2.45 -15.75
N PHE A 175 1.56 -2.45 -14.45
CA PHE A 175 0.92 -3.58 -13.78
C PHE A 175 -0.53 -3.77 -14.23
N ALA A 176 -1.34 -2.70 -14.26
CA ALA A 176 -2.74 -2.78 -14.68
C ALA A 176 -2.86 -3.28 -16.12
N LEU A 177 -2.03 -2.78 -17.04
CA LEU A 177 -2.03 -3.23 -18.43
C LEU A 177 -1.64 -4.71 -18.54
N THR A 178 -0.61 -5.14 -17.81
CA THR A 178 -0.16 -6.54 -17.85
C THR A 178 -1.21 -7.49 -17.27
N TYR A 179 -1.80 -7.13 -16.13
CA TYR A 179 -2.88 -7.92 -15.52
C TYR A 179 -4.12 -7.99 -16.40
N TYR A 180 -4.49 -6.88 -17.03
CA TYR A 180 -5.61 -6.85 -17.97
C TYR A 180 -5.37 -7.79 -19.15
N LEU A 181 -4.17 -7.75 -19.74
CA LEU A 181 -3.82 -8.61 -20.88
C LEU A 181 -3.73 -10.09 -20.52
N LEU A 182 -3.29 -10.42 -19.30
CA LEU A 182 -3.27 -11.81 -18.80
C LEU A 182 -4.68 -12.38 -18.58
N LEU A 183 -5.62 -11.54 -18.16
CA LEU A 183 -7.02 -11.92 -17.93
C LEU A 183 -7.90 -11.76 -19.19
N ALA A 184 -7.38 -11.17 -20.26
CA ALA A 184 -8.07 -10.95 -21.53
C ALA A 184 -7.72 -12.07 -22.54
N PRO A 185 -8.56 -12.30 -23.57
CA PRO A 185 -8.35 -13.41 -24.52
C PRO A 185 -7.12 -13.29 -25.44
N LYS A 186 -6.35 -12.19 -25.39
CA LYS A 186 -5.18 -11.94 -26.27
C LYS A 186 -3.84 -12.18 -25.55
N TRP A 187 -3.53 -13.46 -25.33
CA TRP A 187 -2.46 -13.94 -24.46
C TRP A 187 -1.01 -13.75 -24.96
N TYR A 188 -0.80 -13.68 -26.27
CA TYR A 188 0.55 -13.62 -26.87
C TYR A 188 1.31 -12.33 -26.49
N ILE A 189 0.62 -11.20 -26.38
CA ILE A 189 1.22 -9.92 -25.95
C ILE A 189 1.53 -9.94 -24.44
N ALA A 190 0.78 -10.73 -23.66
CA ALA A 190 0.88 -10.74 -22.20
C ALA A 190 2.25 -11.23 -21.72
N PHE A 191 2.86 -12.23 -22.38
CA PHE A 191 4.20 -12.72 -22.01
C PHE A 191 5.30 -11.66 -22.16
N VAL A 192 5.25 -10.87 -23.23
CA VAL A 192 6.18 -9.74 -23.44
C VAL A 192 5.99 -8.68 -22.34
N MET A 193 4.74 -8.41 -22.00
CA MET A 193 4.38 -7.41 -20.97
C MET A 193 4.80 -7.84 -19.56
N VAL A 194 4.86 -9.14 -19.25
CA VAL A 194 5.35 -9.63 -17.96
C VAL A 194 6.83 -9.30 -17.73
N ALA A 195 7.64 -9.30 -18.78
CA ALA A 195 9.06 -8.94 -18.68
C ALA A 195 9.29 -7.43 -18.52
N LEU A 196 8.33 -6.60 -18.93
CA LEU A 196 8.50 -5.15 -19.02
C LEU A 196 8.78 -4.47 -17.65
N PRO A 197 8.06 -4.75 -16.55
CA PRO A 197 8.39 -4.15 -15.26
C PRO A 197 9.77 -4.54 -14.73
N VAL A 198 10.20 -5.78 -15.01
CA VAL A 198 11.54 -6.28 -14.62
C VAL A 198 12.61 -5.56 -15.44
N LEU A 199 12.37 -5.38 -16.74
CA LEU A 199 13.27 -4.63 -17.62
C LEU A 199 13.42 -3.17 -17.17
N ILE A 200 12.31 -2.50 -16.82
CA ILE A 200 12.35 -1.11 -16.30
C ILE A 200 13.24 -1.03 -15.05
N GLU A 201 13.07 -1.95 -14.09
CA GLU A 201 13.89 -1.99 -12.87
C GLU A 201 15.37 -2.23 -13.17
N PHE A 202 15.68 -3.09 -14.15
CA PHE A 202 17.05 -3.34 -14.57
C PHE A 202 17.70 -2.13 -15.26
N LEU A 203 16.98 -1.45 -16.16
CA LEU A 203 17.47 -0.26 -16.86
C LEU A 203 17.79 0.87 -15.88
N VAL A 204 16.87 1.14 -14.95
CA VAL A 204 17.02 2.22 -13.96
C VAL A 204 18.26 2.02 -13.10
N LYS A 205 18.56 0.76 -12.74
CA LYS A 205 19.78 0.40 -12.00
C LYS A 205 21.05 0.72 -12.80
N LYS A 206 21.04 0.59 -14.13
CA LYS A 206 22.22 0.79 -14.99
C LYS A 206 22.56 2.27 -15.21
N TYR A 207 21.55 3.14 -15.30
CA TYR A 207 21.75 4.55 -15.67
C TYR A 207 22.18 5.48 -14.51
N LYS A 208 22.23 5.03 -13.26
CA LYS A 208 22.51 5.92 -12.11
C LYS A 208 23.44 5.29 -11.05
N PRO A 209 24.75 5.60 -11.06
CA PRO A 209 25.71 5.02 -10.11
C PRO A 209 25.89 5.81 -8.80
N GLY A 210 25.35 7.02 -8.69
CA GLY A 210 25.50 7.86 -7.49
C GLY A 210 24.23 7.92 -6.65
N PHE A 211 24.05 6.98 -5.73
CA PHE A 211 22.88 6.96 -4.84
C PHE A 211 23.25 7.51 -3.45
N LEU A 212 22.76 8.71 -3.13
CA LEU A 212 22.73 9.21 -1.75
C LEU A 212 21.60 8.53 -0.99
N TYR A 213 21.84 8.15 0.26
CA TYR A 213 20.79 7.55 1.08
C TYR A 213 19.73 8.61 1.48
N PRO A 214 18.44 8.43 1.12
CA PRO A 214 17.40 9.44 1.36
C PRO A 214 16.86 9.36 2.80
N TRP A 215 17.70 9.70 3.78
CA TRP A 215 17.40 9.59 5.23
C TRP A 215 16.06 10.22 5.62
N GLU A 216 15.87 11.50 5.30
CA GLU A 216 14.66 12.25 5.68
C GLU A 216 13.39 11.61 5.13
N LYS A 217 13.42 11.18 3.86
CA LYS A 217 12.28 10.54 3.20
C LYS A 217 11.95 9.20 3.86
N MET A 218 12.97 8.39 4.20
CA MET A 218 12.75 7.08 4.82
C MET A 218 12.19 7.23 6.24
N ILE A 219 12.72 8.17 7.03
CA ILE A 219 12.23 8.46 8.37
C ILE A 219 10.79 8.98 8.32
N ALA A 220 10.48 9.91 7.39
CA ALA A 220 9.13 10.43 7.22
C ALA A 220 8.12 9.34 6.80
N ILE A 221 8.55 8.36 5.98
CA ILE A 221 7.72 7.22 5.61
C ILE A 221 7.45 6.33 6.84
N GLU A 222 8.45 6.00 7.65
CA GLU A 222 8.23 5.21 8.87
C GLU A 222 7.33 5.96 9.87
N HIS A 223 7.55 7.24 10.07
CA HIS A 223 6.73 8.07 10.95
C HIS A 223 5.26 8.06 10.49
N ARG A 224 5.00 8.19 9.18
CA ARG A 224 3.65 8.07 8.62
C ARG A 224 3.04 6.70 8.86
N HIS A 225 3.81 5.62 8.70
CA HIS A 225 3.34 4.27 9.00
C HIS A 225 2.96 4.11 10.47
N HIS A 226 3.78 4.63 11.37
CA HIS A 226 3.54 4.58 12.81
C HIS A 226 2.29 5.37 13.19
N MET A 227 2.17 6.61 12.70
CA MET A 227 1.02 7.47 12.96
C MET A 227 -0.29 6.88 12.42
N ASN A 228 -0.28 6.36 11.18
CA ASN A 228 -1.47 5.71 10.61
C ASN A 228 -1.88 4.48 11.41
N TYR A 229 -0.92 3.71 11.92
CA TYR A 229 -1.20 2.58 12.79
C TYR A 229 -1.82 3.03 14.12
N TYR A 230 -1.29 4.07 14.76
CA TYR A 230 -1.87 4.60 15.99
C TYR A 230 -3.27 5.16 15.80
N LYS A 231 -3.54 5.88 14.71
CA LYS A 231 -4.89 6.33 14.38
C LYS A 231 -5.88 5.16 14.26
N PHE A 232 -5.45 4.07 13.61
CA PHE A 232 -6.26 2.85 13.51
C PHE A 232 -6.51 2.20 14.87
N VAL A 233 -5.48 2.06 15.71
CA VAL A 233 -5.61 1.50 17.06
C VAL A 233 -6.50 2.38 17.94
N ASN A 234 -6.42 3.70 17.80
CA ASN A 234 -7.22 4.66 18.54
C ASN A 234 -8.73 4.55 18.27
N MET A 235 -9.14 3.89 17.18
CA MET A 235 -10.54 3.55 16.94
C MET A 235 -11.06 2.47 17.90
N PHE A 236 -10.17 1.73 18.56
CA PHE A 236 -10.49 0.64 19.47
C PHE A 236 -10.07 0.93 20.91
N THR A 237 -8.92 1.59 21.10
CA THR A 237 -8.36 1.94 22.43
C THR A 237 -7.48 3.16 22.40
N ASP A 238 -7.52 3.95 23.48
CA ASP A 238 -6.69 5.14 23.62
C ASP A 238 -5.18 4.84 23.58
N VAL A 239 -4.48 5.56 22.71
CA VAL A 239 -3.02 5.48 22.57
C VAL A 239 -2.37 6.74 23.13
N LYS A 240 -1.56 6.59 24.20
CA LYS A 240 -0.88 7.71 24.91
C LYS A 240 0.05 8.60 24.07
N HIS A 241 0.34 8.23 22.83
CA HIS A 241 1.32 8.90 21.96
C HIS A 241 0.72 9.47 20.67
N LEU A 242 -0.61 9.60 20.57
CA LEU A 242 -1.23 10.24 19.42
C LEU A 242 -1.14 11.77 19.57
N LYS A 243 -0.22 12.41 18.84
CA LYS A 243 -0.33 13.85 18.58
C LYS A 243 -1.41 14.04 17.52
N GLU A 244 -2.59 14.50 17.91
CA GLU A 244 -3.63 14.87 16.95
C GLU A 244 -3.14 16.04 16.10
N SER A 245 -2.71 15.75 14.87
CA SER A 245 -2.39 16.78 13.88
C SER A 245 -3.58 16.97 12.94
N ALA A 246 -4.22 18.13 12.98
CA ALA A 246 -5.21 18.52 11.97
C ALA A 246 -4.49 18.77 10.63
N VAL A 247 -4.92 18.09 9.55
CA VAL A 247 -4.29 18.19 8.22
C VAL A 247 -5.30 18.79 7.26
N ARG A 248 -5.06 20.04 6.84
CA ARG A 248 -5.90 20.75 5.87
C ARG A 248 -6.10 19.92 4.59
N ARG A 249 -7.35 19.70 4.22
CA ARG A 249 -7.77 19.04 2.98
C ARG A 249 -8.08 20.08 1.91
N SER A 250 -7.05 20.52 1.18
CA SER A 250 -7.17 21.64 0.22
C SER A 250 -8.19 21.39 -0.91
N TYR A 251 -8.49 20.13 -1.24
CA TYR A 251 -9.51 19.79 -2.24
C TYR A 251 -10.95 20.04 -1.75
N LEU A 252 -11.18 20.12 -0.43
CA LEU A 252 -12.48 20.47 0.15
C LEU A 252 -12.69 21.98 0.31
N ASP A 253 -11.65 22.79 0.06
CA ASP A 253 -11.78 24.25 0.10
C ASP A 253 -12.75 24.77 -0.97
N ILE A 254 -12.97 24.00 -2.05
CA ILE A 254 -13.99 24.30 -3.07
C ILE A 254 -15.40 24.32 -2.47
N LEU A 255 -15.66 23.50 -1.45
CA LEU A 255 -16.95 23.42 -0.75
C LEU A 255 -17.09 24.46 0.37
N LEU A 256 -16.06 25.28 0.60
CA LEU A 256 -15.97 26.30 1.66
C LEU A 256 -15.88 27.72 1.08
N PRO A 257 -16.88 28.21 0.33
CA PRO A 257 -16.88 29.59 -0.14
C PRO A 257 -16.91 30.55 1.06
N VAL A 258 -15.95 31.48 1.10
CA VAL A 258 -15.88 32.50 2.16
C VAL A 258 -17.04 33.48 2.00
N PRO A 259 -17.92 33.67 3.01
CA PRO A 259 -18.99 34.65 2.92
C PRO A 259 -18.43 36.07 2.77
N LYS A 260 -18.88 36.82 1.77
CA LYS A 260 -18.45 38.20 1.45
C LYS A 260 -19.54 39.22 1.82
N GLY A 261 -19.11 40.44 2.16
CA GLY A 261 -20.01 41.60 2.36
C GLY A 261 -20.89 41.50 3.61
N SER A 262 -22.16 41.91 3.49
CA SER A 262 -23.14 41.92 4.59
C SER A 262 -23.49 40.54 5.17
N LYS A 263 -23.06 39.46 4.51
CA LYS A 263 -23.20 38.07 4.97
C LYS A 263 -22.10 37.63 5.93
N PHE A 264 -21.05 38.44 6.13
CA PHE A 264 -20.03 38.22 7.15
C PHE A 264 -20.47 38.91 8.47
N ASN A 265 -21.43 38.30 9.16
CA ASN A 265 -21.97 38.77 10.44
C ASN A 265 -21.71 37.74 11.55
N SER A 266 -21.90 38.14 12.82
CA SER A 266 -21.67 37.26 13.98
C SER A 266 -22.47 35.95 13.90
N ASN A 267 -23.69 36.00 13.34
CA ASN A 267 -24.59 34.86 13.19
C ASN A 267 -24.09 33.83 12.17
N ALA A 268 -23.50 34.27 11.04
CA ALA A 268 -22.96 33.39 10.01
C ALA A 268 -21.52 32.94 10.29
N MET A 269 -20.79 33.68 11.14
CA MET A 269 -19.39 33.39 11.46
C MET A 269 -19.23 32.10 12.26
N TYR A 270 -20.11 31.84 13.23
CA TYR A 270 -20.10 30.57 13.97
C TYR A 270 -20.28 29.38 13.03
N LEU A 271 -21.31 29.40 12.18
CA LEU A 271 -21.58 28.32 11.23
C LEU A 271 -20.42 28.14 10.24
N PHE A 272 -19.85 29.22 9.73
CA PHE A 272 -18.70 29.18 8.83
C PHE A 272 -17.46 28.55 9.50
N LEU A 273 -17.12 28.96 10.72
CA LEU A 273 -15.99 28.39 11.46
C LEU A 273 -16.26 26.94 11.87
N PHE A 274 -17.49 26.60 12.22
CA PHE A 274 -17.92 25.24 12.54
C PHE A 274 -17.74 24.31 11.34
N ILE A 275 -18.30 24.65 10.18
CA ILE A 275 -18.15 23.87 8.94
C ILE A 275 -16.65 23.76 8.57
N ARG A 276 -15.88 24.85 8.73
CA ARG A 276 -14.44 24.84 8.45
C ARG A 276 -13.63 24.00 9.43
N SER A 277 -14.05 23.90 10.69
CA SER A 277 -13.47 23.02 11.69
C SER A 277 -13.73 21.55 11.34
N PHE A 278 -14.95 21.23 10.91
CA PHE A 278 -15.31 19.87 10.47
C PHE A 278 -14.60 19.41 9.19
N ILE A 279 -14.29 20.35 8.29
CA ILE A 279 -13.64 20.05 7.01
C ILE A 279 -12.10 19.98 7.11
N ARG A 280 -11.51 20.57 8.16
CA ARG A 280 -10.06 20.48 8.46
C ARG A 280 -9.64 19.10 8.97
#